data_AF-A0A969G924-F1
#
_entry.id   AF-A0A969G924-F1
#
_cell.length_a   1.000
_cell.length_b   1.000
_cell.length_c   1.000
_cell.angle_alpha   90.00
_cell.angle_beta   90.00
_cell.angle_gamma   90.00
#
_symmetry.space_group_name_H-M   'P 1'
#
loop_
_entity.id
_entity.type
_entity.pdbx_description
1 polymer ?
#
loop_
_entity_poly.entity_id
_entity_poly.type
_entity_poly.pdbx_seq_one_letter_code
_entity_poly.pdbx_strand_id
1 'polypeptide(L)'
;MKKQTLLTTAFLCLAIVAFGQITDLTQFNELRLETNTKGLTILGTWAFGNLTVGSIMASRTEGETKYFHQMNAGWGAINLAIAGFGYYTALYTDVSSFTLLKR
;
A
#
# COMPACT_ATOMS: atom_id res chain seq x y z
N MET A 1 14.88 -1.29 -47.78
CA MET A 1 15.94 -2.13 -47.18
C MET A 1 16.88 -1.34 -46.27
N LYS A 2 17.78 -0.47 -46.76
CA LYS A 2 18.76 0.25 -45.89
C LYS A 2 18.14 1.06 -44.73
N LYS A 3 17.03 1.78 -44.97
CA LYS A 3 16.32 2.55 -43.92
C LYS A 3 15.65 1.65 -42.86
N GLN A 4 15.15 0.49 -43.27
CA GLN A 4 14.54 -0.48 -42.35
C GLN A 4 15.60 -1.12 -41.47
N THR A 5 16.76 -1.49 -42.05
CA THR A 5 17.89 -2.01 -41.27
C THR A 5 18.37 -0.98 -40.24
N LEU A 6 18.48 0.30 -40.61
CA LEU A 6 18.86 1.37 -39.68
C LEU A 6 17.86 1.54 -38.53
N LEU A 7 16.55 1.52 -38.83
CA LEU A 7 15.49 1.61 -37.84
C LEU A 7 15.50 0.41 -36.88
N THR A 8 15.65 -0.82 -37.40
CA THR A 8 15.72 -2.02 -36.57
C THR A 8 16.95 -2.01 -35.66
N THR A 9 18.11 -1.60 -36.18
CA THR A 9 19.33 -1.46 -35.36
C THR A 9 19.15 -0.39 -34.28
N ALA A 10 18.55 0.76 -34.61
CA ALA A 10 18.28 1.80 -33.62
C ALA A 10 17.34 1.30 -32.50
N PHE A 11 16.30 0.54 -32.86
CA PHE A 11 15.37 -0.04 -31.90
C PHE A 11 16.03 -1.09 -30.99
N LEU A 12 16.92 -1.92 -31.55
CA LEU A 12 17.72 -2.88 -30.77
C LEU A 12 18.70 -2.18 -29.82
N CYS A 13 19.35 -1.10 -30.25
CA CYS A 13 20.22 -0.30 -29.38
C CYS A 13 19.43 0.35 -28.23
N LEU A 14 18.22 0.84 -28.49
CA LEU A 14 17.32 1.38 -27.45
C LEU A 14 16.90 0.32 -26.44
N ALA A 15 16.68 -0.92 -26.88
CA ALA A 15 16.31 -2.02 -25.99
C ALA A 15 17.43 -2.38 -24.99
N ILE A 16 18.71 -2.17 -25.35
CA ILE A 16 19.86 -2.48 -24.48
C ILE A 16 19.99 -1.46 -23.33
N VAL A 17 19.43 -0.26 -23.45
CA VAL A 17 19.46 0.77 -22.39
C VAL A 17 18.15 0.86 -21.60
N ALA A 18 17.11 0.14 -22.00
CA ALA A 18 15.80 0.13 -21.35
C ALA A 18 15.72 -0.88 -20.19
N PHE A 19 16.62 -0.79 -19.20
CA PHE A 19 16.54 -1.61 -17.99
C PHE A 19 15.70 -0.91 -16.91
N GLY A 20 14.49 -1.43 -16.65
CA GLY A 20 13.64 -1.03 -15.52
C GLY A 20 13.67 -1.99 -14.34
N GLN A 21 14.47 -3.07 -14.43
CA GLN A 21 14.55 -4.11 -13.41
C GLN A 21 15.43 -3.69 -12.24
N ILE A 22 14.91 -3.79 -11.02
CA ILE A 22 15.67 -3.55 -9.80
C ILE A 22 16.49 -4.79 -9.49
N THR A 23 17.81 -4.63 -9.44
CA THR A 23 18.76 -5.72 -9.17
C THR A 23 18.89 -6.03 -7.68
N ASP A 24 18.66 -5.06 -6.81
CA ASP A 24 18.65 -5.25 -5.35
C ASP A 24 17.23 -5.50 -4.83
N LEU A 25 16.84 -6.77 -4.81
CA LEU A 25 15.53 -7.20 -4.31
C LEU A 25 15.35 -6.95 -2.81
N THR A 26 16.42 -6.90 -2.03
CA THR A 26 16.34 -6.65 -0.59
C THR A 26 15.94 -5.21 -0.36
N GLN A 27 16.68 -4.27 -0.94
CA GLN A 27 16.36 -2.83 -0.85
C GLN A 27 14.94 -2.53 -1.36
N PHE A 28 14.51 -3.18 -2.46
CA PHE A 28 13.14 -3.02 -2.96
C PHE A 28 12.10 -3.49 -1.95
N ASN A 29 12.28 -4.66 -1.33
CA ASN A 29 11.33 -5.19 -0.37
C ASN A 29 11.33 -4.40 0.95
N GLU A 30 12.46 -3.83 1.34
CA GLU A 30 12.55 -2.90 2.48
C GLU A 30 11.70 -1.65 2.21
N LEU A 31 11.89 -1.02 1.05
CA LEU A 31 11.11 0.15 0.65
C LEU A 31 9.62 -0.17 0.54
N ARG A 32 9.28 -1.35 0.02
CA ARG A 32 7.89 -1.83 -0.07
C ARG A 32 7.28 -2.00 1.31
N LEU A 33 7.99 -2.64 2.25
CA LEU A 33 7.53 -2.83 3.62
C LEU A 33 7.36 -1.49 4.34
N GLU A 34 8.31 -0.57 4.18
CA GLU A 34 8.24 0.78 4.74
C GLU A 34 7.02 1.55 4.20
N THR A 35 6.83 1.54 2.88
CA THR A 35 5.70 2.21 2.23
C THR A 35 4.37 1.64 2.69
N ASN A 36 4.27 0.31 2.77
CA ASN A 36 3.07 -0.37 3.27
C ASN A 36 2.79 0.01 4.74
N THR A 37 3.82 0.02 5.58
CA THR A 37 3.72 0.37 7.00
C THR A 37 3.25 1.81 7.19
N LYS A 38 3.79 2.77 6.41
CA LYS A 38 3.31 4.17 6.40
C LYS A 38 1.84 4.28 5.97
N GLY A 39 1.45 3.54 4.93
CA GLY A 39 0.06 3.47 4.48
C GLY A 39 -0.88 2.97 5.58
N LEU A 40 -0.46 1.93 6.31
CA LEU A 40 -1.21 1.39 7.46
C LEU A 40 -1.29 2.40 8.62
N THR A 41 -0.24 3.21 8.87
CA THR A 41 -0.29 4.29 9.88
C THR A 41 -1.38 5.30 9.55
N ILE A 42 -1.39 5.76 8.30
CA ILE A 42 -2.32 6.77 7.81
C ILE A 42 -3.74 6.20 7.87
N LEU A 43 -3.93 4.98 7.36
CA LEU A 43 -5.21 4.27 7.40
C LEU A 43 -5.72 4.11 8.83
N GLY A 44 -4.87 3.64 9.75
CA GLY A 44 -5.23 3.43 11.16
C GLY A 44 -5.58 4.73 11.88
N THR A 45 -4.85 5.81 11.61
CA THR A 45 -5.12 7.13 12.19
C THR A 45 -6.48 7.67 11.71
N TRP A 46 -6.74 7.59 10.41
CA TRP A 46 -8.03 7.98 9.84
C TRP A 46 -9.19 7.12 10.37
N ALA A 47 -8.95 5.81 10.45
CA ALA A 47 -9.91 4.84 10.98
C ALA A 47 -10.27 5.11 12.44
N PHE A 48 -9.29 5.42 13.28
CA PHE A 48 -9.50 5.81 14.67
C PHE A 48 -10.34 7.08 14.80
N GLY A 49 -10.06 8.09 13.96
CA GLY A 49 -10.86 9.31 13.89
C GLY A 49 -12.32 9.03 13.54
N ASN A 50 -12.56 8.28 12.46
CA ASN A 50 -13.91 7.89 12.02
C ASN A 50 -14.65 7.05 13.05
N LEU A 51 -13.96 6.09 13.70
CA LEU A 51 -14.54 5.29 14.78
C LEU A 51 -14.97 6.16 15.95
N THR A 52 -14.08 7.04 16.42
CA THR A 52 -14.31 7.88 17.60
C THR A 52 -15.39 8.93 17.33
N VAL A 53 -15.21 9.74 16.29
CA VAL A 53 -16.14 10.82 15.95
C VAL A 53 -17.48 10.25 15.50
N GLY A 54 -17.47 9.19 14.68
CA GLY A 54 -18.68 8.51 14.25
C GLY A 54 -19.49 7.95 15.43
N SER A 55 -18.83 7.29 16.38
CA SER A 55 -19.51 6.75 17.57
C SER A 55 -20.10 7.85 18.45
N ILE A 56 -19.33 8.92 18.70
CA ILE A 56 -19.80 10.06 19.51
C ILE A 56 -20.99 10.75 18.82
N MET A 57 -20.86 11.08 17.54
CA MET A 57 -21.91 11.83 16.82
C MET A 57 -23.15 10.98 16.55
N ALA A 58 -23.03 9.67 16.37
CA ALA A 58 -24.18 8.77 16.27
C ALA A 58 -25.02 8.73 17.56
N SER A 59 -24.42 9.00 18.73
CA SER A 59 -25.15 9.11 19.99
C SER A 59 -25.79 10.49 20.23
N ARG A 60 -25.43 11.49 19.41
CA ARG A 60 -25.84 12.91 19.57
C ARG A 60 -26.72 13.41 18.43
N THR A 61 -27.02 12.59 17.43
CA THR A 61 -27.79 12.96 16.24
C THR A 61 -28.95 11.99 16.03
N GLU A 62 -29.91 12.41 15.22
CA GLU A 62 -31.13 11.65 14.89
C GLU A 62 -31.33 11.55 13.37
N GLY A 63 -32.30 10.76 12.94
CA GLY A 63 -32.65 10.58 11.54
C GLY A 63 -31.48 10.06 10.70
N GLU A 64 -31.37 10.53 9.46
CA GLU A 64 -30.35 10.08 8.50
C GLU A 64 -28.92 10.42 8.96
N THR A 65 -28.73 11.57 9.62
CA THR A 65 -27.42 12.00 10.13
C THR A 65 -26.85 11.00 11.13
N LYS A 66 -27.70 10.42 11.99
CA LYS A 66 -27.30 9.34 12.90
C LYS A 66 -26.72 8.14 12.16
N TYR A 67 -27.43 7.67 11.13
CA TYR A 67 -27.00 6.50 10.35
C TYR A 67 -25.71 6.79 9.56
N PHE A 68 -25.52 8.02 9.07
CA PHE A 68 -24.25 8.44 8.47
C PHE A 68 -23.08 8.34 9.45
N HIS A 69 -23.27 8.74 10.71
CA HIS A 69 -22.24 8.62 11.74
C HIS A 69 -22.00 7.17 12.18
N GLN A 70 -23.06 6.35 12.27
CA GLN A 70 -22.92 4.89 12.51
C GLN A 70 -22.12 4.21 11.40
N MET A 71 -22.39 4.58 10.15
CA MET A 71 -21.64 4.10 8.99
C MET A 71 -20.15 4.50 9.10
N ASN A 72 -19.85 5.76 9.42
CA ASN A 72 -18.47 6.19 9.64
C ASN A 72 -17.79 5.41 10.77
N ALA A 73 -18.50 5.17 11.88
CA ALA A 73 -17.98 4.37 12.98
C ALA A 73 -17.67 2.93 12.54
N GLY A 74 -18.60 2.30 11.81
CA GLY A 74 -18.44 0.94 11.29
C GLY A 74 -17.26 0.80 10.32
N TRP A 75 -17.15 1.71 9.34
CA TRP A 75 -15.99 1.71 8.43
C TRP A 75 -14.69 2.04 9.15
N GLY A 76 -14.72 2.92 10.15
CA GLY A 76 -13.60 3.17 11.04
C GLY A 76 -13.14 1.89 11.75
N ALA A 77 -14.05 1.10 12.30
CA ALA A 77 -13.70 -0.17 12.94
C ALA A 77 -13.05 -1.17 11.97
N ILE A 78 -13.61 -1.33 10.76
CA ILE A 78 -13.08 -2.24 9.73
C ILE A 78 -11.66 -1.81 9.33
N ASN A 79 -11.48 -0.52 9.03
CA ASN A 79 -10.17 0.00 8.61
C ASN A 79 -9.13 -0.11 9.74
N LEU A 80 -9.55 0.09 10.99
CA LEU A 80 -8.67 -0.05 12.14
C LEU A 80 -8.23 -1.51 12.33
N ALA A 81 -9.12 -2.46 12.10
CA ALA A 81 -8.77 -3.89 12.11
C ALA A 81 -7.78 -4.23 10.99
N ILE A 82 -8.02 -3.75 9.76
CA ILE A 82 -7.09 -3.93 8.63
C ILE A 82 -5.71 -3.34 8.96
N ALA A 83 -5.67 -2.12 9.49
CA ALA A 83 -4.44 -1.48 9.91
C ALA A 83 -3.73 -2.30 11.01
N GLY A 84 -4.46 -2.74 12.04
CA GLY A 84 -3.93 -3.53 13.14
C GLY A 84 -3.33 -4.87 12.71
N PHE A 85 -4.06 -5.66 11.91
CA PHE A 85 -3.55 -6.93 11.38
C PHE A 85 -2.41 -6.73 10.37
N GLY A 86 -2.47 -5.68 9.55
CA GLY A 86 -1.40 -5.33 8.63
C GLY A 86 -0.10 -4.97 9.37
N TYR A 87 -0.21 -4.18 10.44
CA TYR A 87 0.92 -3.84 11.32
C TYR A 87 1.50 -5.06 12.02
N TYR A 88 0.63 -5.91 12.57
CA TYR A 88 1.05 -7.16 13.19
C TYR A 88 1.87 -7.98 12.20
N THR A 89 1.37 -8.18 10.99
CA THR A 89 2.08 -8.92 9.94
C THR A 89 3.41 -8.26 9.57
N ALA A 90 3.45 -6.94 9.44
CA ALA A 90 4.68 -6.19 9.13
C ALA A 90 5.78 -6.37 10.18
N LEU A 91 5.42 -6.46 11.47
CA LEU A 91 6.38 -6.66 12.57
C LEU A 91 7.07 -8.03 12.54
N TYR A 92 6.40 -9.06 12.02
CA TYR A 92 6.96 -10.42 11.91
C TYR A 92 7.46 -10.76 10.51
N THR A 93 7.47 -9.79 9.59
CA THR A 93 7.93 -10.01 8.22
C THR A 93 9.45 -9.89 8.16
N ASP A 94 10.14 -10.99 7.84
CA ASP A 94 11.56 -10.96 7.47
C ASP A 94 11.71 -10.55 6.01
N VAL A 95 12.25 -9.37 5.76
CA VAL A 95 12.42 -8.81 4.41
C VAL A 95 13.39 -9.64 3.56
N SER A 96 14.37 -10.29 4.21
CA SER A 96 15.34 -11.16 3.52
C SER A 96 14.69 -12.43 2.98
N SER A 97 13.54 -12.84 3.52
CA SER A 97 12.77 -14.00 3.04
C SER A 97 12.15 -13.80 1.64
N PHE A 98 12.06 -12.56 1.16
CA PHE A 98 11.54 -12.23 -0.17
C PHE A 98 12.60 -12.28 -1.28
N THR A 99 13.85 -12.65 -0.97
CA THR A 99 14.88 -12.85 -1.98
C THR A 99 14.74 -14.20 -2.67
N LEU A 100 15.14 -14.27 -3.94
CA LEU A 100 15.04 -15.50 -4.76
C LEU A 100 16.06 -16.57 -4.35
N LEU A 101 17.10 -16.21 -3.60
CA LEU A 101 18.09 -17.12 -3.05
C LEU A 101 17.81 -17.34 -1.57
N LYS A 102 16.91 -18.28 -1.28
CA LYS A 102 16.80 -18.84 0.07
C LYS A 102 18.13 -19.52 0.39
N ARG A 103 19.00 -18.86 1.16
CA ARG A 103 20.29 -19.43 1.58
C ARG A 103 20.08 -20.34 2.78
#